data_AF-A0A1G1I0P5-F1
#
_entry.id   AF-A0A1G1I0P5-F1
#
_cell.length_a   1.000
_cell.length_b   1.000
_cell.length_c   1.000
_cell.angle_alpha   90.00
_cell.angle_beta   90.00
_cell.angle_gamma   90.00
#
_symmetry.space_group_name_H-M   'P 1'
#
loop_
_entity.id
_entity.type
_entity.pdbx_description
1 polymer ?
#
loop_
_entity_poly.entity_id
_entity_poly.type
_entity_poly.pdbx_seq_one_letter_code
_entity_poly.pdbx_strand_id
1 'polypeptide(L)'
;MKTAISIPDDIFKAVERLAKDTHCSRSRIFSDAVREYLEKYRNERMLDALNRAYSEPETDDETAWRRSARKRYAKATGAVRW
;
A
#
# COMPACT_ATOMS: atom_id res chain seq x y z
N MET A 1 4.56 -20.37 12.17
CA MET A 1 4.80 -20.03 13.60
C MET A 1 3.46 -19.97 14.32
N LYS A 2 3.37 -20.41 15.58
CA LYS A 2 2.15 -20.30 16.39
C LYS A 2 2.41 -19.32 17.53
N THR A 3 1.48 -18.41 17.76
CA THR A 3 1.56 -17.39 18.80
C THR A 3 0.18 -17.23 19.42
N ALA A 4 0.11 -17.17 20.75
CA ALA A 4 -1.11 -16.82 21.46
C ALA A 4 -1.14 -15.29 21.64
N ILE A 5 -2.25 -14.66 21.31
CA ILE A 5 -2.47 -13.22 21.46
C ILE A 5 -3.80 -12.99 22.18
N SER A 6 -3.84 -11.97 23.03
CA SER A 6 -5.09 -11.48 23.60
C SER A 6 -5.69 -10.47 22.63
N ILE A 7 -6.97 -10.63 22.32
CA ILE A 7 -7.74 -9.70 21.47
C ILE A 7 -9.09 -9.40 22.12
N PRO A 8 -9.70 -8.25 21.80
CA PRO A 8 -11.08 -7.94 22.21
C PRO A 8 -12.08 -9.03 21.76
N ASP A 9 -13.06 -9.31 22.62
CA ASP A 9 -14.05 -10.38 22.39
C ASP A 9 -14.96 -10.11 21.18
N ASP A 10 -15.29 -8.84 20.93
CA ASP A 10 -16.04 -8.40 19.77
C ASP A 10 -15.30 -8.70 18.46
N ILE A 11 -14.00 -8.44 18.41
CA ILE A 11 -13.14 -8.76 17.27
C ILE A 11 -13.06 -10.28 17.06
N PHE A 12 -12.87 -11.04 18.13
CA PHE A 12 -12.83 -12.51 18.05
C PHE A 12 -14.13 -13.08 17.48
N LYS A 13 -15.29 -12.61 17.98
CA LYS A 13 -16.62 -13.02 17.49
C LYS A 13 -16.85 -12.66 16.03
N ALA A 14 -16.41 -11.47 15.61
CA ALA A 14 -16.51 -11.04 14.22
C ALA A 14 -15.68 -11.94 13.27
N VAL A 15 -14.45 -12.26 13.65
CA VAL A 15 -13.57 -13.15 12.87
C VAL A 15 -14.08 -14.60 12.88
N GLU A 16 -14.60 -15.09 14.00
CA GLU A 16 -15.26 -16.41 14.08
C GLU A 16 -16.44 -16.52 13.09
N ARG A 17 -17.27 -15.48 13.00
CA ARG A 17 -18.38 -15.46 12.05
C ARG A 17 -17.87 -15.45 10.61
N LEU A 18 -16.92 -14.57 10.30
CA LEU A 18 -16.33 -14.51 8.96
C LEU A 18 -15.69 -15.83 8.55
N ALA A 19 -14.96 -16.48 9.45
CA ALA A 19 -14.34 -17.79 9.23
C ALA A 19 -15.38 -18.86 8.83
N LYS A 20 -16.54 -18.86 9.49
CA LYS A 20 -17.65 -19.76 9.18
C LYS A 20 -18.25 -19.45 7.81
N ASP A 21 -18.53 -18.18 7.55
CA ASP A 21 -19.18 -17.73 6.31
C ASP A 21 -18.31 -17.98 5.07
N THR A 22 -16.98 -17.81 5.19
CA THR A 22 -16.02 -17.98 4.09
C THR A 22 -15.33 -19.34 4.08
N HIS A 23 -15.70 -20.27 4.96
CA HIS A 23 -15.06 -21.57 5.15
C HIS A 23 -13.53 -21.50 5.26
N CYS A 24 -13.01 -20.46 5.91
CA CYS A 24 -11.57 -20.25 6.10
C CYS A 24 -11.19 -20.42 7.57
N SER A 25 -9.92 -20.74 7.84
CA SER A 25 -9.44 -20.75 9.22
C SER A 25 -9.31 -19.32 9.75
N ARG A 26 -9.59 -19.14 11.05
CA ARG A 26 -9.34 -17.87 11.75
C ARG A 26 -7.89 -17.40 11.60
N SER A 27 -6.94 -18.33 11.67
CA SER A 27 -5.52 -18.02 11.49
C SER A 27 -5.21 -17.45 10.11
N ARG A 28 -5.88 -17.92 9.05
CA ARG A 28 -5.75 -17.36 7.70
C ARG A 28 -6.26 -15.93 7.66
N ILE A 29 -7.46 -15.67 8.18
CA ILE A 29 -8.04 -14.31 8.23
C ILE A 29 -7.10 -13.34 8.95
N PHE A 30 -6.59 -13.71 10.12
CA PHE A 30 -5.62 -12.88 10.83
C PHE A 30 -4.32 -12.68 10.05
N SER A 31 -3.80 -13.74 9.41
CA SER A 31 -2.56 -13.63 8.62
C SER A 31 -2.71 -12.70 7.43
N ASP A 32 -3.86 -12.78 6.73
CA ASP A 32 -4.16 -11.96 5.57
C ASP A 32 -4.35 -10.49 6.00
N ALA A 33 -5.09 -10.24 7.08
CA ALA A 33 -5.26 -8.89 7.63
C ALA A 33 -3.93 -8.25 8.08
N VAL A 34 -3.05 -9.02 8.74
CA VAL A 34 -1.72 -8.54 9.13
C VAL A 34 -0.85 -8.26 7.90
N ARG A 35 -0.92 -9.09 6.87
CA ARG A 35 -0.19 -8.85 5.62
C ARG A 35 -0.63 -7.55 4.97
N GLU A 36 -1.93 -7.34 4.84
CA GLU A 36 -2.48 -6.11 4.27
C GLU A 36 -2.06 -4.87 5.09
N TYR A 37 -2.13 -4.94 6.41
CA TYR A 37 -1.70 -3.86 7.29
C TYR A 37 -0.21 -3.52 7.11
N LEU A 38 0.65 -4.55 7.02
CA LEU A 38 2.09 -4.35 6.81
C LEU A 38 2.40 -3.73 5.45
N GLU A 39 1.70 -4.14 4.39
CA GLU A 39 1.86 -3.53 3.07
C GLU A 39 1.39 -2.06 3.06
N LYS A 40 0.25 -1.76 3.70
CA LYS A 40 -0.21 -0.38 3.87
C LYS A 40 0.85 0.47 4.60
N TYR A 41 1.37 -0.04 5.71
CA TYR A 41 2.41 0.65 6.48
C TYR A 41 3.68 0.87 5.65
N ARG A 42 4.13 -0.13 4.87
CA ARG A 42 5.28 0.01 3.95
C ARG A 42 5.04 1.11 2.92
N ASN A 43 3.84 1.16 2.33
CA ASN A 43 3.48 2.18 1.35
C ASN A 43 3.49 3.59 1.96
N GLU A 44 2.94 3.75 3.16
CA GLU A 44 2.98 5.03 3.90
C GLU A 44 4.42 5.49 4.17
N ARG A 45 5.29 4.57 4.59
CA ARG A 45 6.71 4.85 4.82
C ARG A 45 7.45 5.19 3.53
N MET A 46 7.12 4.54 2.42
CA MET A 46 7.69 4.86 1.11
C MET A 46 7.26 6.26 0.65
N LEU A 47 5.98 6.60 0.80
CA LEU A 47 5.47 7.92 0.46
C LEU A 47 6.13 9.02 1.30
N ASP A 48 6.27 8.81 2.61
CA ASP A 48 6.97 9.72 3.51
C ASP A 48 8.44 9.94 3.08
N ALA A 49 9.13 8.85 2.72
CA ALA A 49 10.51 8.94 2.23
C ALA A 49 10.61 9.72 0.91
N LEU A 50 9.66 9.53 -0.01
CA LEU A 50 9.59 10.29 -1.26
C LEU A 50 9.32 11.78 -0.99
N ASN A 51 8.34 12.10 -0.16
CA ASN A 51 8.01 13.47 0.21
C ASN A 51 9.21 14.18 0.85
N ARG A 52 9.97 13.47 1.69
CA ARG A 52 11.19 14.01 2.29
C ARG A 52 12.28 14.24 1.25
N ALA A 53 12.52 13.29 0.35
CA ALA A 53 13.52 13.40 -0.69
C ALA A 53 13.25 14.55 -1.67
N TYR A 54 11.98 14.83 -1.95
CA TYR A 54 11.53 15.92 -2.84
C TYR A 54 10.88 17.07 -2.06
N SER A 55 11.33 17.31 -0.82
CA SER A 55 10.79 18.40 0.00
C SER A 55 11.26 19.78 -0.45
N GLU A 56 12.38 19.83 -1.17
CA GLU A 56 12.94 21.05 -1.74
C GLU A 56 12.34 21.33 -3.13
N PRO A 57 12.23 22.62 -3.54
CA PRO A 57 11.80 22.97 -4.89
C PRO A 57 12.72 22.35 -5.95
N GLU A 58 12.12 21.89 -7.06
CA GLU A 58 12.88 21.44 -8.21
C GLU A 58 13.83 22.54 -8.70
N THR A 59 15.05 22.16 -9.05
CA THR A 59 15.98 23.02 -9.78
C THR A 59 15.48 23.27 -11.22
N ASP A 60 16.03 24.30 -11.86
CA ASP A 60 15.69 24.62 -13.26
C ASP A 60 16.04 23.46 -14.21
N ASP A 61 17.15 22.76 -13.94
CA ASP A 61 17.60 21.60 -14.71
C ASP A 61 16.66 20.40 -14.55
N GLU A 62 16.24 20.10 -13.32
CA GLU A 62 15.24 19.06 -13.02
C GLU A 62 13.90 19.37 -13.70
N THR A 63 13.49 20.63 -13.68
CA THR A 63 12.27 21.11 -14.34
C THR A 63 12.36 20.94 -15.86
N ALA A 64 13.50 21.31 -16.47
CA ALA A 64 13.74 21.14 -17.90
C ALA A 64 13.75 19.66 -18.31
N TRP A 65 14.38 18.82 -17.49
CA TRP A 65 14.41 17.37 -17.68
C TRP A 65 13.01 16.76 -17.58
N ARG A 66 12.23 17.08 -16.53
CA ARG A 66 10.86 16.57 -16.35
C ARG A 66 9.94 16.93 -17.51
N ARG A 67 10.03 18.17 -18.02
CA ARG A 67 9.28 18.60 -19.22
C ARG A 67 9.65 17.78 -20.45
N SER A 68 10.94 17.52 -20.66
CA SER A 68 11.44 16.73 -21.79
C SER A 68 11.04 15.26 -21.68
N ALA A 69 11.14 14.68 -20.47
CA ALA A 69 10.72 13.32 -20.16
C ALA A 69 9.22 13.13 -20.39
N ARG A 70 8.38 14.07 -19.93
CA ARG A 70 6.92 14.02 -20.13
C ARG A 70 6.52 14.01 -21.61
N LYS A 71 7.19 14.81 -22.45
CA LYS A 71 6.96 14.80 -23.91
C LYS A 71 7.29 13.45 -24.54
N ARG A 72 8.41 12.82 -24.12
CA ARG A 72 8.81 11.49 -24.60
C ARG A 72 7.81 10.42 -24.15
N TYR A 73 7.41 10.46 -22.88
CA TYR A 73 6.47 9.49 -22.31
C TYR A 73 5.10 9.57 -22.99
N ALA A 74 4.55 10.77 -23.20
CA ALA A 74 3.27 10.97 -23.90
C ALA A 74 3.28 10.46 -25.35
N LYS A 75 4.43 10.58 -26.04
CA LYS A 75 4.61 10.02 -27.39
C LYS A 75 4.71 8.49 -27.38
N ALA A 76 5.31 7.92 -26.34
CA ALA A 76 5.52 6.47 -26.20
C ALA A 76 4.26 5.74 -25.72
N THR A 77 3.43 6.34 -24.87
CA THR A 77 2.22 5.71 -24.34
C THR A 77 0.97 5.92 -25.19
N GLY A 78 1.10 6.50 -26.39
CA GLY A 78 0.04 6.52 -27.42
C GLY A 78 -1.37 6.69 -26.86
N ALA A 79 -1.65 7.82 -26.19
CA ALA A 79 -2.98 8.18 -25.72
C ALA A 79 -3.74 7.04 -24.99
N VAL A 80 -3.16 6.48 -23.91
CA VAL A 80 -4.00 5.78 -22.92
C VAL A 80 -4.93 6.84 -22.32
N ARG A 81 -6.17 6.84 -22.80
CA ARG A 81 -7.28 7.66 -22.34
C ARG A 81 -7.71 7.09 -20.99
N TRP A 82 -7.41 7.81 -19.91
CA TRP A 82 -7.93 7.52 -18.57
C TRP A 82 -9.43 7.80 -18.52
#